data_AF-A0ABD0RL23-F1
#
_entry.id   AF-A0ABD0RL23-F1
#
_cell.length_a   1.000
_cell.length_b   1.000
_cell.length_c   1.000
_cell.angle_alpha   90.00
_cell.angle_beta   90.00
_cell.angle_gamma   90.00
#
_symmetry.space_group_name_H-M   'P 1'
#
loop_
_entity.id
_entity.type
_entity.pdbx_description
1 polymer ?
#
loop_
_entity_poly.entity_id
_entity_poly.type
_entity_poly.pdbx_seq_one_letter_code
_entity_poly.pdbx_strand_id
1 'polypeptide(L)'
;MEAFDESVEPWTTYIERFEHFVEANSIDKKVPVLLSVIGGKTYGLLRSLIAPDKPREKSFKHITDTLQQHFSLKPLIIAERFHFHQRNQEE
;
A
#
# COMPACT_ATOMS: atom_id res chain seq x y z
N MET A 1 3.86 -10.74 -11.74
CA MET A 1 2.88 -9.80 -11.18
C MET A 1 3.40 -8.40 -11.42
N GLU A 2 2.54 -7.47 -11.81
CA GLU A 2 2.92 -6.07 -11.99
C GLU A 2 3.17 -5.40 -10.63
N ALA A 3 3.97 -4.33 -10.60
CA ALA A 3 4.20 -3.57 -9.39
C ALA A 3 2.96 -2.80 -8.96
N PHE A 4 2.83 -2.53 -7.66
CA PHE A 4 1.70 -1.74 -7.16
C PHE A 4 1.79 -0.29 -7.65
N ASP A 5 0.68 0.20 -8.21
CA ASP A 5 0.49 1.60 -8.59
C ASP A 5 -0.84 2.13 -8.04
N GLU A 6 -0.74 3.11 -7.14
CA GLU A 6 -1.88 3.76 -6.49
C GLU A 6 -2.80 4.51 -7.46
N SER A 7 -2.34 4.82 -8.67
CA SER A 7 -3.15 5.44 -9.73
C SER A 7 -3.93 4.44 -10.58
N VAL A 8 -3.55 3.16 -10.52
CA VAL A 8 -4.14 2.07 -11.32
C VAL A 8 -5.13 1.27 -10.50
N GLU A 9 -4.78 0.90 -9.26
CA GLU A 9 -5.62 0.07 -8.41
C GLU A 9 -5.50 0.43 -6.92
N PRO A 10 -6.56 0.19 -6.11
CA PRO A 10 -6.46 0.34 -4.67
C PRO A 10 -5.59 -0.78 -4.06
N TRP A 11 -4.97 -0.49 -2.91
CA TRP A 11 -4.09 -1.44 -2.21
C TRP A 11 -4.76 -2.78 -1.90
N THR A 12 -6.06 -2.78 -1.57
CA THR A 12 -6.83 -4.01 -1.31
C THR A 12 -6.86 -4.93 -2.53
N THR A 13 -7.14 -4.40 -3.72
CA THR A 13 -7.19 -5.18 -4.97
C THR A 13 -5.82 -5.73 -5.35
N TYR A 14 -4.76 -4.96 -5.11
CA TYR A 14 -3.39 -5.44 -5.32
C TYR A 14 -3.06 -6.64 -4.42
N ILE A 15 -3.47 -6.58 -3.13
CA ILE A 15 -3.27 -7.69 -2.20
C ILE A 15 -4.10 -8.91 -2.58
N GLU A 16 -5.34 -8.75 -3.01
CA GLU A 16 -6.16 -9.86 -3.53
C GLU A 16 -5.47 -10.57 -4.73
N ARG A 17 -4.97 -9.78 -5.71
CA ARG A 17 -4.17 -10.34 -6.83
C ARG A 17 -2.93 -11.07 -6.33
N PHE A 18 -2.25 -10.54 -5.32
CA PHE A 18 -1.07 -11.17 -4.73
C PHE A 18 -1.42 -12.50 -4.05
N GLU A 19 -2.53 -12.58 -3.34
CA GLU A 19 -2.97 -13.81 -2.69
C GLU A 19 -3.32 -14.89 -3.72
N HIS A 20 -4.02 -14.55 -4.79
CA HIS A 20 -4.25 -15.46 -5.92
C HIS A 20 -2.94 -15.89 -6.58
N PHE A 21 -1.98 -14.98 -6.76
CA PHE A 21 -0.66 -15.33 -7.30
C PHE A 21 0.07 -16.34 -6.39
N VAL A 22 0.02 -16.15 -5.06
CA VAL A 22 0.62 -17.08 -4.11
C VAL A 22 -0.06 -18.44 -4.15
N GLU A 23 -1.39 -18.48 -4.14
CA GLU A 23 -2.18 -19.70 -4.18
C GLU A 23 -1.91 -20.50 -5.46
N ALA A 24 -2.02 -19.84 -6.63
CA ALA A 24 -1.82 -20.47 -7.93
C ALA A 24 -0.40 -21.04 -8.11
N ASN A 25 0.60 -20.45 -7.45
CA ASN A 25 2.00 -20.87 -7.55
C ASN A 25 2.47 -21.69 -6.34
N SER A 26 1.59 -22.05 -5.39
CA SER A 26 1.94 -22.78 -4.16
C SER A 26 3.13 -22.17 -3.41
N ILE A 27 3.13 -20.85 -3.25
CA ILE A 27 4.25 -20.12 -2.65
C ILE A 27 4.15 -20.09 -1.13
N ASP A 28 5.06 -20.78 -0.44
CA ASP A 28 5.14 -20.74 1.03
C ASP A 28 5.73 -19.43 1.56
N LYS A 29 6.66 -18.82 0.81
CA LYS A 29 7.42 -17.64 1.24
C LYS A 29 6.74 -16.32 0.84
N LYS A 30 5.56 -16.06 1.40
CA LYS A 30 4.75 -14.86 1.11
C LYS A 30 5.51 -13.53 1.26
N VAL A 31 6.18 -13.31 2.39
CA VAL A 31 6.83 -12.02 2.68
C VAL A 31 7.96 -11.69 1.70
N PRO A 32 8.98 -12.55 1.47
CA PRO A 32 10.03 -12.27 0.50
C PRO A 32 9.51 -12.02 -0.92
N VAL A 33 8.48 -12.76 -1.33
CA VAL A 33 7.89 -12.60 -2.66
C VAL A 33 7.16 -11.26 -2.75
N LEU A 34 6.34 -10.91 -1.75
CA LEU A 34 5.66 -9.60 -1.69
C LEU A 34 6.68 -8.46 -1.82
N LEU A 35 7.72 -8.45 -0.99
CA LEU A 35 8.75 -7.41 -1.00
C LEU A 35 9.47 -7.27 -2.35
N SER A 36 9.54 -8.35 -3.13
CA SER A 36 10.17 -8.36 -4.46
C SER A 36 9.24 -7.83 -5.55
N VAL A 37 7.91 -8.03 -5.42
CA VAL A 37 6.94 -7.70 -6.48
C VAL A 37 6.18 -6.40 -6.25
N ILE A 38 6.13 -5.85 -5.03
CA ILE A 38 5.40 -4.60 -4.70
C ILE A 38 5.93 -3.35 -5.41
N GLY A 39 7.14 -3.42 -5.98
CA GLY A 39 7.79 -2.31 -6.67
C GLY A 39 8.61 -1.41 -5.75
N GLY A 40 9.60 -0.74 -6.34
CA GLY A 40 10.60 0.03 -5.61
C GLY A 40 10.04 1.22 -4.82
N LYS A 41 9.04 1.94 -5.37
CA LYS A 41 8.38 3.07 -4.70
C LYS A 41 7.71 2.63 -3.39
N THR A 42 6.87 1.60 -3.47
CA THR A 42 6.12 1.05 -2.33
C THR A 42 7.04 0.40 -1.31
N TYR A 43 8.08 -0.32 -1.77
CA TYR A 43 9.08 -0.89 -0.87
C TYR A 43 9.88 0.19 -0.12
N GLY A 44 10.26 1.28 -0.79
CA GLY A 44 10.91 2.43 -0.17
C GLY A 44 10.05 3.07 0.91
N LEU A 45 8.76 3.28 0.61
CA LEU A 45 7.78 3.77 1.59
C LEU A 45 7.66 2.84 2.80
N LEU A 46 7.48 1.53 2.56
CA LEU A 46 7.39 0.53 3.62
C LEU A 46 8.60 0.60 4.54
N ARG A 47 9.81 0.68 3.97
CA ARG A 47 11.07 0.76 4.74
C ARG A 47 11.10 2.01 5.64
N SER A 48 10.61 3.15 5.15
CA SER A 48 10.53 4.38 5.93
C SER A 48 9.50 4.29 7.07
N LEU A 49 8.38 3.59 6.85
CA LEU A 49 7.31 3.45 7.85
C LEU A 49 7.67 2.53 9.03
N ILE A 50 8.50 1.51 8.79
CA ILE A 50 8.83 0.50 9.80
C ILE A 50 10.22 0.65 10.40
N ALA A 51 10.96 1.69 10.03
CA ALA A 51 12.27 1.98 10.61
C ALA A 51 12.16 2.08 12.14
N PRO A 52 13.13 1.53 12.90
CA PRO A 52 14.42 0.99 12.48
C PRO A 52 14.41 -0.49 12.05
N ASP A 53 13.27 -1.17 12.06
CA ASP A 53 13.17 -2.60 11.79
C ASP A 53 13.26 -2.93 10.28
N LYS A 54 13.56 -4.19 9.95
CA LYS A 54 13.64 -4.64 8.55
C LYS A 54 12.29 -5.18 8.05
N PRO A 55 11.86 -4.84 6.82
CA PRO A 55 10.61 -5.36 6.26
C PRO A 55 10.52 -6.89 6.26
N ARG A 56 11.64 -7.58 5.98
CA ARG A 56 11.65 -9.06 5.94
C ARG A 56 11.38 -9.74 7.28
N GLU A 57 11.58 -9.02 8.39
CA GLU A 57 11.45 -9.55 9.75
C GLU A 57 10.03 -9.38 10.29
N LYS A 58 9.17 -8.66 9.56
CA LYS A 58 7.77 -8.46 9.90
C LYS A 58 6.89 -9.55 9.28
N SER A 59 5.75 -9.80 9.93
CA SER A 59 4.74 -10.71 9.39
C SER A 59 4.07 -10.10 8.16
N PHE A 60 3.54 -10.96 7.29
CA PHE A 60 2.76 -10.54 6.12
C PHE A 60 1.65 -9.56 6.52
N LYS A 61 0.86 -9.92 7.53
CA LYS A 61 -0.23 -9.08 8.05
C LYS A 61 0.26 -7.70 8.51
N HIS A 62 1.37 -7.62 9.24
CA HIS A 62 1.88 -6.34 9.70
C HIS A 62 2.29 -5.42 8.53
N ILE A 63 2.90 -5.99 7.49
CA ILE A 63 3.29 -5.25 6.28
C ILE A 63 2.05 -4.75 5.54
N THR A 64 1.07 -5.63 5.29
CA THR A 64 -0.15 -5.27 4.55
C THR A 64 -0.97 -4.24 5.29
N ASP A 65 -1.11 -4.36 6.62
CA ASP A 65 -1.86 -3.42 7.45
C ASP A 65 -1.19 -2.05 7.51
N THR A 66 0.14 -2.01 7.62
CA THR A 66 0.91 -0.75 7.65
C THR A 66 0.76 0.02 6.34
N LEU A 67 0.87 -0.67 5.21
CA LEU A 67 0.68 -0.05 3.89
C LEU A 67 -0.78 0.35 3.67
N GLN A 68 -1.73 -0.49 4.07
CA GLN A 68 -3.16 -0.17 4.00
C GLN A 68 -3.47 1.10 4.79
N GLN A 69 -2.99 1.23 6.02
CA GLN A 69 -3.16 2.44 6.83
C GLN A 69 -2.60 3.67 6.12
N HIS A 70 -1.39 3.60 5.55
CA HIS A 70 -0.81 4.72 4.83
C HIS A 70 -1.66 5.13 3.61
N PHE A 71 -2.08 4.18 2.78
CA PHE A 71 -2.90 4.47 1.60
C PHE A 71 -4.32 4.90 1.96
N SER A 72 -4.86 4.45 3.09
CA SER A 72 -6.16 4.87 3.64
C SER A 72 -6.14 6.23 4.33
N LEU A 73 -4.98 6.76 4.73
CA LEU A 73 -4.85 8.10 5.32
C LEU A 73 -4.74 9.22 4.26
N LYS A 74 -4.25 8.89 3.05
CA LYS A 74 -4.16 9.84 1.92
C LYS A 74 -5.48 10.51 1.48
N PRO A 75 -6.68 9.89 1.57
CA PRO A 75 -7.94 10.54 1.22
C PRO A 75 -8.35 11.66 2.18
N LEU A 76 -7.96 11.61 3.45
CA LEU A 76 -8.55 12.50 4.48
C LEU A 76 -7.99 13.93 4.44
N ILE A 77 -6.69 14.12 4.17
CA ILE A 77 -6.08 15.46 4.21
C ILE A 77 -6.39 16.30 2.95
N ILE A 78 -6.68 15.66 1.80
CA ILE A 78 -6.96 16.38 0.55
C ILE A 78 -8.48 16.59 0.36
N ALA A 79 -9.34 15.66 0.78
CA ALA A 79 -10.79 15.84 0.71
C ALA A 79 -11.28 16.98 1.62
N GLU A 80 -10.70 17.14 2.82
CA GLU A 80 -11.05 18.26 3.70
C GLU A 80 -10.62 19.62 3.14
N ARG A 81 -9.49 19.71 2.42
CA ARG A 81 -9.07 20.97 1.77
C ARG A 81 -9.86 21.30 0.51
N PHE A 82 -10.31 20.29 -0.24
CA PHE A 82 -11.17 20.50 -1.41
C PHE A 82 -12.57 20.97 -1.01
N HIS A 83 -13.11 20.46 0.11
CA HIS A 83 -14.39 20.94 0.65
C HIS A 83 -14.29 22.37 1.22
N PHE A 84 -13.11 22.81 1.64
CA PHE A 84 -12.89 24.14 2.21
C PHE A 84 -12.70 25.25 1.15
N HIS A 85 -12.39 24.91 -0.11
CA HIS A 85 -12.20 25.90 -1.19
C HIS A 85 -13.39 26.06 -2.14
N GLN A 86 -14.54 25.44 -1.85
CA GLN A 86 -15.78 25.60 -2.62
C GLN A 86 -16.91 26.25 -1.82
N ARG A 87 -16.57 27.12 -0.86
CA ARG A 87 -17.52 28.03 -0.22
C ARG A 87 -16.81 29.32 0.14
N ASN A 88 -16.75 30.24 -0.83
CA ASN A 88 -16.81 31.70 -0.69
C ASN A 88 -16.10 32.35 -1.88
N GLN A 89 -16.80 32.39 -3.02
CA GLN A 89 -16.79 33.57 -3.90
C GLN A 89 -18.13 33.58 -4.65
N GLU A 90 -19.19 33.85 -3.91
CA GLU A 90 -20.26 34.70 -4.43
C GLU A 90 -20.26 35.94 -3.54
N GLU A 91 -20.21 37.09 -4.22
CA GLU A 91 -20.04 38.49 -3.78
C GLU A 91 -18.60 39.01 -3.60
#